data_AF-A0AAW9KQ60-F1
#
_entry.id   AF-A0AAW9KQ60-F1
#
_cell.length_a   1.000
_cell.length_b   1.000
_cell.length_c   1.000
_cell.angle_alpha   90.00
_cell.angle_beta   90.00
_cell.angle_gamma   90.00
#
_symmetry.space_group_name_H-M   'P 1'
#
loop_
_entity.id
_entity.type
_entity.pdbx_description
1 polymer ?
#
loop_
_entity_poly.entity_id
_entity_poly.type
_entity_poly.pdbx_seq_one_letter_code
_entity_poly.pdbx_strand_id
1 'polypeptide(L)' 'MPTKVMFDFVCKPVGGQLCTSDETTDSRWVEKEIVLDMIESPAIRTRYQAYVEFDGNVRYLEYKTKPEFELKLDRTV' A
#
# COMPACT_ATOMS: atom_id res chain seq x y z
N MET A 1 -14.94 -14.80 -0.74
CA MET A 1 -14.12 -14.05 -1.73
C MET A 1 -13.07 -14.99 -2.28
N PRO A 2 -12.75 -14.95 -3.59
CA PRO A 2 -11.59 -15.66 -4.11
C PRO A 2 -10.31 -15.12 -3.48
N THR A 3 -9.31 -15.98 -3.35
CA THR A 3 -7.95 -15.59 -2.93
C THR A 3 -7.39 -14.58 -3.93
N LYS A 4 -6.92 -13.44 -3.44
CA LYS A 4 -6.31 -12.39 -4.26
C LYS A 4 -4.82 -12.35 -3.96
N VAL A 5 -4.00 -12.29 -5.01
CA VAL A 5 -2.57 -11.99 -4.91
C VAL A 5 -2.39 -10.56 -5.41
N MET A 6 -1.73 -9.72 -4.62
CA MET A 6 -1.43 -8.33 -4.94
C MET A 6 0.08 -8.13 -4.96
N PHE A 7 0.57 -7.42 -5.97
CA PHE A 7 1.97 -7.03 -6.10
C PHE A 7 2.07 -5.51 -6.03
N ASP A 8 2.98 -5.03 -5.20
CA ASP A 8 3.29 -3.63 -5.03
C ASP A 8 4.57 -3.26 -5.77
N PHE A 9 4.54 -2.12 -6.47
CA PHE A 9 5.66 -1.64 -7.27
C PHE A 9 6.05 -0.23 -6.85
N VAL A 10 7.35 0.00 -6.72
CA VAL A 10 7.92 1.32 -6.45
C VAL A 10 8.35 1.92 -7.78
N CYS A 11 7.80 3.08 -8.10
CA CYS A 11 8.05 3.77 -9.38
C CYS A 11 8.78 5.09 -9.15
N LYS A 12 9.58 5.49 -10.15
CA LYS A 12 10.12 6.86 -10.25
C LYS A 12 9.30 7.64 -11.26
N PRO A 13 8.75 8.81 -10.92
CA PRO A 13 8.01 9.63 -11.87
C PRO A 13 8.94 10.10 -13.00
N VAL A 14 8.50 9.96 -14.25
CA VAL A 14 9.24 10.41 -15.44
C VAL A 14 8.65 11.65 -16.11
N GLY A 15 7.43 12.05 -15.71
CA GLY A 15 6.71 13.20 -16.26
C GLY A 15 5.21 13.13 -15.96
N GLY A 16 4.45 14.06 -16.56
CA GLY A 16 3.00 14.20 -16.34
C GLY A 16 2.64 15.22 -15.25
N GLN A 17 1.35 15.42 -15.03
CA GLN A 17 0.79 16.28 -13.98
C GLN A 17 -0.28 15.49 -13.21
N LEU A 18 -0.32 15.66 -11.89
CA LEU A 18 -1.35 15.04 -11.06
C LEU A 18 -2.72 15.62 -11.43
N CYS A 19 -3.70 14.75 -11.61
CA CYS A 19 -5.08 15.14 -11.93
C CYS A 19 -6.08 14.21 -11.23
N THR A 20 -7.33 14.65 -11.20
CA THR A 20 -8.47 13.88 -10.69
C THR A 20 -9.22 13.19 -11.84
N SER A 21 -10.15 12.31 -11.49
CA SER A 21 -11.04 11.62 -12.43
C SER A 21 -12.34 11.20 -11.73
N ASP A 22 -13.25 10.55 -12.44
CA ASP A 22 -14.46 9.94 -11.85
C ASP A 22 -14.13 8.89 -10.78
N GLU A 23 -12.92 8.31 -10.80
CA GLU A 23 -12.44 7.31 -9.83
C GLU A 23 -11.57 7.92 -8.73
N THR A 24 -11.04 9.14 -8.91
CA THR A 24 -10.04 9.75 -8.02
C THR A 24 -10.39 11.19 -7.69
N THR A 25 -10.81 11.43 -6.44
CA THR A 25 -11.23 12.75 -5.96
C THR A 25 -10.07 13.70 -5.66
N ASP A 26 -8.90 13.17 -5.29
CA ASP A 26 -7.71 13.95 -4.98
C ASP A 26 -6.43 13.23 -5.40
N SER A 27 -5.44 13.98 -5.86
CA SER A 27 -4.15 13.47 -6.31
C SER A 27 -3.06 14.48 -6.01
N ARG A 28 -2.14 14.13 -5.10
CA ARG A 28 -1.13 15.05 -4.57
C ARG A 28 0.15 14.33 -4.18
N TRP A 29 1.24 15.09 -4.15
CA TRP A 29 2.46 14.67 -3.47
C TRP A 29 2.26 14.79 -1.96
N VAL A 30 2.72 13.77 -1.23
CA VAL A 30 2.59 13.70 0.24
C VAL A 30 3.96 13.34 0.81
N GLU A 31 4.31 13.96 1.93
CA GLU A 31 5.53 13.61 2.67
C GLU A 31 5.45 12.16 3.15
N LYS A 32 6.58 11.44 3.09
CA LYS A 32 6.63 10.01 3.40
C LYS A 32 6.27 9.74 4.86
N GLU A 33 6.56 10.69 5.74
CA GLU A 33 6.40 10.61 7.18
C GLU A 33 4.93 10.69 7.60
N ILE A 34 4.08 11.38 6.83
CA ILE A 34 2.67 11.62 7.18
C ILE A 34 1.70 10.74 6.40
N VAL A 35 2.15 10.12 5.30
CA VAL A 35 1.28 9.38 4.38
C VAL A 35 0.53 8.22 5.05
N LEU A 36 1.15 7.54 6.02
CA LEU A 36 0.50 6.44 6.74
C LEU A 36 -0.74 6.92 7.49
N ASP A 37 -0.71 8.13 8.06
CA ASP A 37 -1.83 8.71 8.82
C ASP A 37 -3.02 9.11 7.96
N MET A 38 -2.82 9.20 6.64
CA MET A 38 -3.89 9.44 5.68
C MET A 38 -4.57 8.15 5.19
N ILE A 39 -4.02 6.97 5.48
CA ILE A 39 -4.54 5.69 5.01
C ILE A 39 -5.47 5.08 6.05
N GLU A 40 -6.78 5.09 5.76
CA GLU A 40 -7.80 4.55 6.66
C GLU A 40 -7.94 3.02 6.56
N SER A 41 -7.71 2.45 5.38
CA SER A 41 -7.85 1.00 5.17
C SER A 41 -6.69 0.24 5.81
N PRO A 42 -6.92 -0.66 6.80
CA PRO A 42 -5.84 -1.37 7.48
C PRO A 42 -4.97 -2.19 6.52
N ALA A 43 -5.58 -2.84 5.53
CA ALA A 43 -4.85 -3.64 4.55
C ALA A 43 -3.95 -2.79 3.64
N ILE A 44 -4.40 -1.59 3.25
CA ILE A 44 -3.57 -0.66 2.48
C ILE A 44 -2.47 -0.09 3.37
N ARG A 45 -2.79 0.25 4.63
CA ARG A 45 -1.81 0.79 5.59
C ARG A 45 -0.67 -0.20 5.85
N THR A 46 -0.98 -1.48 6.09
CA THR A 46 0.04 -2.54 6.28
C THR A 46 0.95 -2.68 5.06
N ARG A 47 0.39 -2.70 3.85
CA ARG A 47 1.19 -2.77 2.61
C ARG A 47 2.07 -1.54 2.43
N TYR A 48 1.52 -0.36 2.66
CA TYR A 48 2.28 0.88 2.51
C TYR A 48 3.38 1.00 3.58
N GLN A 49 3.13 0.50 4.79
CA GLN A 49 4.15 0.44 5.84
C GLN A 49 5.31 -0.47 5.45
N ALA A 50 5.05 -1.63 4.85
CA ALA A 50 6.10 -2.49 4.30
C ALA A 50 6.95 -1.79 3.22
N TYR A 51 6.35 -0.91 2.42
CA TYR A 51 7.09 -0.04 1.50
C TYR A 51 7.93 1.02 2.22
N VAL A 52 7.36 1.69 3.22
CA VAL A 52 8.07 2.73 4.00
C VAL A 52 9.31 2.16 4.69
N GLU A 53 9.17 0.98 5.28
CA GLU A 53 10.17 0.21 6.03
C GLU A 53 11.04 -0.69 5.13
N PHE A 54 10.90 -0.59 3.80
CA PHE A 54 11.60 -1.47 2.88
C PHE A 54 13.12 -1.38 3.07
N ASP A 55 13.72 -2.50 3.48
CA ASP A 55 15.12 -2.63 3.84
C ASP A 55 15.98 -3.28 2.73
N GLY A 56 15.39 -3.47 1.55
CA GLY A 56 15.98 -4.17 0.42
C GLY A 56 15.43 -5.58 0.21
N ASN A 57 14.70 -6.14 1.17
CA ASN A 57 14.13 -7.47 1.06
C ASN A 57 12.62 -7.47 0.79
N VAL A 58 12.18 -8.38 -0.08
CA VAL A 58 10.75 -8.49 -0.41
C VAL A 58 10.01 -9.14 0.75
N ARG A 59 8.94 -8.48 1.21
CA ARG A 59 8.04 -9.03 2.24
C ARG A 59 6.89 -9.78 1.60
N TYR A 60 6.67 -11.01 2.06
CA TYR A 60 5.48 -11.80 1.74
C TYR A 60 4.50 -11.72 2.91
N LEU A 61 3.31 -11.19 2.63
CA LEU A 61 2.25 -11.01 3.63
C LEU A 61 1.04 -11.89 3.29
N GLU A 62 0.54 -12.65 4.27
CA GLU A 62 -0.77 -13.28 4.21
C GLU A 62 -1.71 -12.61 5.21
N TYR A 63 -2.88 -12.15 4.75
CA TYR A 63 -3.85 -11.52 5.62
C TYR A 63 -5.30 -11.75 5.15
N LYS A 64 -6.24 -11.63 6.09
CA LYS A 64 -7.67 -11.50 5.80
C LYS A 64 -8.06 -10.04 5.84
N THR A 65 -9.01 -9.64 5.00
CA THR A 65 -9.58 -8.28 4.99
C THR A 65 -11.04 -8.22 5.43
N LYS A 66 -11.70 -9.38 5.57
CA LYS A 66 -13.09 -9.51 5.99
C LYS A 66 -13.26 -10.75 6.88
N PRO A 67 -14.13 -10.71 7.91
CA PRO A 67 -14.92 -9.55 8.35
C PRO A 67 -14.06 -8.43 8.94
N GLU A 68 -12.94 -8.79 9.55
CA GLU A 68 -11.95 -7.87 10.12
C GLU A 68 -10.59 -8.09 9.46
N PHE A 69 -9.72 -7.09 9.58
CA PHE A 69 -8.34 -7.23 9.10
C PHE A 69 -7.52 -8.07 10.09
N GLU A 70 -6.86 -9.10 9.58
CA GLU A 70 -6.02 -10.00 10.38
C GLU A 70 -4.76 -10.34 9.57
N LEU A 71 -3.60 -9.92 10.05
CA LEU A 71 -2.30 -10.33 9.51
C LEU A 71 -1.96 -11.73 10.05
N LYS A 72 -1.81 -12.71 9.16
CA LYS A 72 -1.53 -14.10 9.52
C LYS A 72 -0.06 -14.46 9.38
N LEU A 73 0.60 -13.91 8.38
CA LEU A 73 1.99 -14.20 8.07
C LEU A 73 2.68 -12.94 7.59
N ASP A 74 3.90 -12.78 8.07
CA ASP A 74 4.82 -11.74 7.69
C ASP A 74 6.23 -12.33 7.67
N ARG A 75 6.81 -12.42 6.47
CA ARG A 75 8.15 -12.99 6.29
C ARG A 75 8.89 -12.33 5.15
N THR A 76 10.21 -12.39 5.25
CA THR A 76 11.12 -12.06 4.17
C THR A 76 11.30 -13.25 3.23
N VAL A 77 11.47 -12.99 1.93
CA VAL A 77 11.78 -13.98 0.89
C VAL A 77 13.26 -13.92 0.52
#